data_AF-A0A2U2S346-F1
#
_entry.id   AF-A0A2U2S346-F1
#
_cell.length_a   1.000
_cell.length_b   1.000
_cell.length_c   1.000
_cell.angle_alpha   90.00
_cell.angle_beta   90.00
_cell.angle_gamma   90.00
#
_symmetry.space_group_name_H-M   'P 1'
#
loop_
_entity.id
_entity.type
_entity.pdbx_description
1 polymer ?
#
loop_
_entity_poly.entity_id
_entity_poly.type
_entity_poly.pdbx_seq_one_letter_code
_entity_poly.pdbx_strand_id
1 'polypeptide(L)'
;MSESQESSQAEKLSNEAINRLWQHGIHEDEIFNNRLNFFLVLESVLFAVVAMLLSASAGGNTPQKQIIILRLIAILGLALTVVWTYVQARQKYVLDRLQTRMKKYIPEYAETFQEREKMRWPFSNRTLLTYVIPSLFIIIWIVLQFVI
;
A
#
# COMPACT_ATOMS: atom_id res chain seq x y z
N MET A 1 1.12 33.99 40.16
CA MET A 1 2.20 33.04 39.77
C MET A 1 1.65 31.63 39.43
N SER A 2 0.35 31.37 39.58
CA SER A 2 -0.32 30.12 39.18
C SER A 2 -0.85 30.13 37.72
N GLU A 3 -1.33 31.27 37.22
CA GLU A 3 -1.89 31.38 35.84
C GLU A 3 -0.86 31.17 34.72
N SER A 4 0.42 31.49 34.97
CA SER A 4 1.52 31.25 34.03
C SER A 4 1.93 29.77 33.97
N GLN A 5 1.57 28.96 34.96
CA GLN A 5 1.85 27.51 34.97
C GLN A 5 0.74 26.72 34.28
N GLU A 6 -0.53 27.08 34.47
CA GLU A 6 -1.66 26.44 33.77
C GLU A 6 -1.62 26.66 32.25
N SER A 7 -1.29 27.88 31.81
CA SER A 7 -1.11 28.18 30.38
C SER A 7 0.05 27.39 29.77
N SER A 8 1.21 27.33 30.45
CA SER A 8 2.36 26.54 29.99
C SER A 8 2.09 25.04 29.95
N GLN A 9 1.29 24.51 30.86
CA GLN A 9 0.94 23.09 30.92
C GLN A 9 -0.11 22.72 29.86
N ALA A 10 -1.12 23.57 29.63
CA ALA A 10 -2.09 23.40 28.54
C ALA A 10 -1.44 23.52 27.15
N GLU A 11 -0.50 24.46 26.99
CA GLU A 11 0.27 24.64 25.75
C GLU A 11 1.23 23.46 25.50
N LYS A 12 1.91 22.94 26.54
CA LYS A 12 2.72 21.71 26.44
C LYS A 12 1.88 20.48 26.10
N LEU A 13 0.68 20.33 26.67
CA LEU A 13 -0.24 19.25 26.33
C LEU A 13 -0.69 19.33 24.87
N SER A 14 -0.86 20.54 24.33
CA SER A 14 -1.13 20.77 22.90
C SER A 14 0.06 20.38 22.02
N ASN A 15 1.26 20.82 22.36
CA ASN A 15 2.49 20.49 21.62
C ASN A 15 2.79 18.98 21.66
N GLU A 16 2.56 18.32 22.79
CA GLU A 16 2.72 16.87 22.90
C GLU A 16 1.66 16.12 22.08
N ALA A 17 0.41 16.57 22.09
CA ALA A 17 -0.65 16.00 21.25
C ALA A 17 -0.33 16.13 19.76
N ILE A 18 0.22 17.28 19.33
CA ILE A 18 0.69 17.51 17.95
C ILE A 18 1.85 16.58 17.62
N ASN A 19 2.84 16.45 18.51
CA ASN A 19 3.97 15.54 18.30
C ASN A 19 3.49 14.08 18.20
N ARG A 20 2.57 13.63 19.06
CA ARG A 20 1.99 12.28 18.96
C ARG A 20 1.24 12.06 17.64
N LEU A 21 0.49 13.06 17.18
CA LEU A 21 -0.20 13.01 15.89
C LEU A 21 0.80 12.88 14.72
N TRP A 22 1.88 13.65 14.77
CA TRP A 22 2.97 13.60 13.79
C TRP A 22 3.66 12.24 13.75
N GLN A 23 4.07 11.72 14.91
CA GLN A 23 4.69 10.40 15.05
C GLN A 23 3.76 9.29 14.54
N HIS A 24 2.47 9.36 14.88
CA HIS A 24 1.48 8.42 14.37
C HIS A 24 1.35 8.51 12.83
N GLY A 25 1.39 9.73 12.28
CA GLY A 25 1.41 10.00 10.83
C GLY A 25 2.57 9.32 10.11
N ILE A 26 3.80 9.54 10.59
CA ILE A 26 5.01 8.92 10.04
C ILE A 26 4.92 7.41 10.12
N HIS A 27 4.53 6.89 11.28
CA HIS A 27 4.46 5.45 11.51
C HIS A 27 3.48 4.75 10.55
N GLU A 28 2.29 5.32 10.34
CA GLU A 28 1.31 4.76 9.40
C GLU A 28 1.81 4.80 7.95
N ASP A 29 2.52 5.87 7.56
CA ASP A 29 3.13 5.98 6.22
C ASP A 29 4.25 4.94 6.02
N GLU A 30 5.07 4.69 7.03
CA GLU A 30 6.09 3.64 7.01
C GLU A 30 5.46 2.25 6.89
N ILE A 31 4.42 1.96 7.69
CA ILE A 31 3.69 0.69 7.61
C ILE A 31 3.11 0.51 6.21
N PHE A 32 2.51 1.54 5.62
CA PHE A 32 1.93 1.47 4.28
C PHE A 32 2.98 1.09 3.22
N ASN A 33 4.13 1.75 3.22
CA ASN A 33 5.22 1.46 2.29
C ASN A 33 5.84 0.07 2.52
N ASN A 34 6.07 -0.30 3.77
CA ASN A 34 6.60 -1.63 4.12
C ASN A 34 5.67 -2.74 3.65
N ARG A 35 4.37 -2.58 3.89
CA ARG A 35 3.34 -3.50 3.39
C ARG A 35 3.46 -3.64 1.87
N LEU A 36 3.52 -2.55 1.12
CA LEU A 36 3.64 -2.59 -0.33
C LEU A 36 4.87 -3.39 -0.79
N ASN A 37 6.02 -3.18 -0.15
CA ASN A 37 7.24 -3.94 -0.44
C ASN A 37 7.05 -5.45 -0.19
N PHE A 38 6.43 -5.84 0.93
CA PHE A 38 6.15 -7.26 1.20
C PHE A 38 5.25 -7.89 0.14
N PHE A 39 4.23 -7.18 -0.33
CA PHE A 39 3.36 -7.66 -1.39
C PHE A 39 4.12 -7.87 -2.71
N LEU A 40 4.96 -6.90 -3.11
CA LEU A 40 5.77 -7.03 -4.32
C LEU A 40 6.74 -8.21 -4.25
N VAL A 41 7.37 -8.42 -3.09
CA VAL A 41 8.24 -9.58 -2.87
C VAL A 41 7.44 -10.88 -2.99
N LEU A 42 6.28 -10.96 -2.33
CA LEU A 42 5.43 -12.16 -2.37
C LEU A 42 4.96 -12.48 -3.80
N GLU A 43 4.47 -11.49 -4.54
CA GLU A 43 4.04 -11.66 -5.94
C GLU A 43 5.22 -12.07 -6.81
N SER A 44 6.41 -11.46 -6.62
CA SER A 44 7.60 -11.83 -7.40
C SER A 44 8.01 -13.30 -7.21
N VAL A 45 7.89 -13.81 -5.98
CA VAL A 45 8.15 -15.22 -5.66
C VAL A 45 7.11 -16.13 -6.34
N LEU A 46 5.83 -15.76 -6.29
CA LEU A 46 4.77 -16.50 -6.97
C LEU A 46 5.01 -16.56 -8.49
N PHE A 47 5.36 -15.44 -9.12
CA PHE A 47 5.69 -15.43 -10.55
C PHE A 47 6.92 -16.26 -10.86
N ALA A 48 7.96 -16.23 -10.02
CA ALA A 48 9.15 -17.05 -10.21
C ALA A 48 8.80 -18.56 -10.18
N VAL A 49 7.95 -18.98 -9.23
CA VAL A 49 7.46 -20.37 -9.16
C VAL A 49 6.68 -20.73 -10.43
N VAL A 50 5.78 -19.87 -10.89
CA VAL A 50 5.00 -20.10 -12.10
C VAL A 50 5.89 -20.17 -13.34
N ALA A 51 6.87 -19.27 -13.48
CA ALA A 51 7.82 -19.27 -14.58
C ALA A 51 8.70 -20.53 -14.60
N MET A 52 9.13 -21.01 -13.43
CA MET A 52 9.89 -22.25 -13.29
C MET A 52 9.07 -23.46 -13.73
N LEU A 53 7.81 -23.54 -13.30
CA LEU A 53 6.89 -24.62 -13.67
C LEU A 53 6.55 -24.61 -15.16
N LEU A 54 6.36 -23.42 -15.76
CA LEU A 54 6.15 -23.26 -17.20
C LEU A 54 7.40 -23.64 -18.02
N SER A 55 8.60 -23.31 -17.53
CA SER A 55 9.84 -23.68 -18.20
C SER A 55 10.06 -25.19 -18.17
N ALA A 56 9.69 -25.86 -17.08
CA ALA A 56 9.76 -27.31 -16.95
C ALA A 56 8.76 -28.05 -17.85
N SER A 57 7.65 -27.41 -18.22
CA SER A 57 6.60 -28.02 -19.05
C SER A 57 6.84 -27.95 -20.56
N ALA A 58 7.79 -27.11 -21.00
CA ALA A 58 8.12 -26.88 -22.41
C ALA A 58 8.76 -28.09 -23.14
N GLY A 59 9.11 -29.16 -22.40
CA GLY A 59 9.76 -30.38 -22.92
C GLY A 59 8.86 -31.36 -23.69
N GLY A 60 7.67 -30.97 -24.15
CA GLY A 60 6.88 -31.73 -25.14
C GLY A 60 5.77 -32.64 -24.59
N ASN A 61 5.67 -32.87 -23.29
CA ASN A 61 4.53 -33.57 -22.66
C ASN A 61 4.21 -32.92 -21.32
N THR A 62 3.47 -31.81 -21.33
CA THR A 62 2.96 -31.23 -20.08
C THR A 62 1.91 -32.16 -19.48
N PRO A 63 2.15 -32.81 -18.33
CA PRO A 63 1.13 -33.62 -17.70
C PRO A 63 -0.05 -32.73 -17.31
N GLN A 64 -1.28 -33.19 -17.56
CA GLN A 64 -2.51 -32.46 -17.19
C GLN A 64 -2.51 -32.03 -15.71
N LYS A 65 -1.83 -32.78 -14.85
CA LYS A 65 -1.59 -32.43 -13.43
C LYS A 65 -0.80 -31.12 -13.23
N GLN A 66 0.21 -30.83 -14.06
CA GLN A 66 0.98 -29.59 -13.97
C GLN A 66 0.15 -28.36 -14.35
N ILE A 67 -0.69 -28.47 -15.39
CA ILE A 67 -1.63 -27.41 -15.79
C ILE A 67 -2.61 -27.09 -14.64
N ILE A 68 -3.15 -28.12 -13.99
CA ILE A 68 -4.03 -27.93 -12.82
C ILE A 68 -3.30 -27.22 -11.68
N ILE A 69 -2.07 -27.62 -11.36
CA ILE A 69 -1.27 -26.98 -10.31
C ILE A 69 -1.00 -25.50 -10.65
N LEU A 70 -0.63 -25.21 -11.89
CA LEU A 70 -0.39 -23.84 -12.35
C LEU A 70 -1.65 -22.97 -12.22
N ARG A 71 -2.81 -23.48 -12.64
CA ARG A 71 -4.09 -22.77 -12.48
C ARG A 71 -4.44 -22.51 -11.02
N LEU A 72 -4.21 -23.48 -10.14
CA LEU A 72 -4.44 -23.31 -8.69
C LEU A 72 -3.53 -22.24 -8.09
N ILE A 73 -2.24 -22.24 -8.43
CA ILE A 73 -1.29 -21.20 -7.99
C ILE A 73 -1.73 -19.83 -8.50
N ALA A 74 -2.20 -19.75 -9.74
CA ALA A 74 -2.64 -18.49 -10.34
C ALA A 74 -3.97 -17.98 -9.75
N ILE A 75 -4.90 -18.87 -9.38
CA ILE A 75 -6.09 -18.49 -8.60
C ILE A 75 -5.70 -17.99 -7.21
N LEU A 76 -4.74 -18.66 -6.56
CA LEU A 76 -4.22 -18.24 -5.26
C LEU A 76 -3.58 -16.85 -5.32
N GLY A 77 -2.74 -16.60 -6.33
CA GLY A 77 -2.13 -15.29 -6.58
C GLY A 77 -3.19 -14.21 -6.74
N LEU A 78 -4.19 -14.44 -7.60
CA LEU A 78 -5.31 -13.51 -7.78
C LEU A 78 -6.07 -13.25 -6.48
N ALA A 79 -6.38 -14.29 -5.71
CA ALA A 79 -7.07 -14.16 -4.43
C ALA A 79 -6.26 -13.33 -3.42
N LEU A 80 -4.94 -13.57 -3.35
CA LEU A 80 -4.03 -12.80 -2.50
C LEU A 80 -3.97 -11.34 -2.94
N THR A 81 -3.87 -11.05 -4.25
CA THR A 81 -3.89 -9.68 -4.77
C THR A 81 -5.21 -8.97 -4.43
N VAL A 82 -6.36 -9.65 -4.50
CA VAL A 82 -7.67 -9.05 -4.14
C VAL A 82 -7.76 -8.73 -2.65
N VAL A 83 -7.39 -9.69 -1.79
CA VAL A 83 -7.35 -9.48 -0.33
C VAL A 83 -6.41 -8.33 0.00
N TRP A 84 -5.26 -8.28 -0.65
CA TRP A 84 -4.28 -7.21 -0.48
C TRP A 84 -4.84 -5.85 -0.87
N THR A 85 -5.49 -5.76 -2.03
CA THR A 85 -6.11 -4.51 -2.53
C THR A 85 -7.12 -3.97 -1.52
N TYR A 86 -7.93 -4.85 -0.93
CA TYR A 86 -8.88 -4.48 0.12
C TYR A 86 -8.17 -3.93 1.38
N VAL A 87 -7.14 -4.60 1.87
CA VAL A 87 -6.36 -4.16 3.04
C VAL A 87 -5.71 -2.81 2.77
N GLN A 88 -5.11 -2.62 1.59
CA GLN A 88 -4.48 -1.37 1.20
C GLN A 88 -5.48 -0.22 1.02
N ALA A 89 -6.65 -0.49 0.44
CA ALA A 89 -7.71 0.50 0.33
C ALA A 89 -8.17 0.99 1.72
N ARG A 90 -8.31 0.07 2.69
CA ARG A 90 -8.62 0.43 4.08
C ARG A 90 -7.52 1.27 4.71
N GLN A 91 -6.25 0.92 4.50
CA GLN A 91 -5.13 1.67 5.08
C GLN A 91 -4.98 3.06 4.48
N LYS A 92 -5.20 3.19 3.17
CA LYS A 92 -5.29 4.49 2.50
C LYS A 92 -6.35 5.38 3.14
N TYR A 93 -7.54 4.85 3.43
CA TYR A 93 -8.59 5.62 4.11
C TYR A 93 -8.14 6.15 5.48
N VAL A 94 -7.43 5.34 6.27
CA VAL A 94 -6.88 5.79 7.56
C VAL A 94 -5.86 6.91 7.37
N LEU A 95 -4.93 6.74 6.42
CA LEU A 95 -3.93 7.75 6.09
C LEU A 95 -4.53 9.07 5.59
N ASP A 96 -5.55 9.01 4.74
CA ASP A 96 -6.24 10.20 4.23
C ASP A 96 -6.92 10.98 5.36
N ARG A 97 -7.52 10.27 6.32
CA ARG A 97 -8.11 10.88 7.53
C ARG A 97 -7.05 11.48 8.44
N LEU A 98 -5.93 10.79 8.64
CA LEU A 98 -4.83 11.24 9.48
C LEU A 98 -4.17 12.49 8.89
N GLN A 99 -3.94 12.48 7.58
CA GLN A 99 -3.40 13.61 6.84
C GLN A 99 -4.33 14.83 6.91
N THR A 100 -5.65 14.63 6.82
CA THR A 100 -6.62 15.72 6.99
C THR A 100 -6.52 16.34 8.38
N ARG A 101 -6.30 15.53 9.43
CA ARG A 101 -6.06 16.02 10.79
C ARG A 101 -4.73 16.76 10.89
N MET A 102 -3.65 16.22 10.35
CA MET A 102 -2.34 16.86 10.36
C MET A 102 -2.36 18.24 9.69
N LYS A 103 -3.02 18.37 8.53
CA LYS A 103 -3.20 19.68 7.86
C LYS A 103 -3.94 20.71 8.72
N LYS A 104 -4.83 20.27 9.62
CA LYS A 104 -5.61 21.17 10.49
C LYS A 104 -4.81 21.65 11.70
N TYR A 105 -3.95 20.80 12.26
CA TYR A 105 -3.24 21.07 13.52
C TYR A 105 -1.76 21.43 13.35
N ILE A 106 -1.17 21.22 12.17
CA ILE A 106 0.24 21.50 11.87
C ILE A 106 0.30 22.40 10.63
N PRO A 107 0.40 23.73 10.81
CA PRO A 107 0.33 24.69 9.70
C PRO A 107 1.50 24.53 8.72
N GLU A 108 2.72 24.23 9.20
CA GLU A 108 3.88 24.03 8.30
C GLU A 108 3.68 22.83 7.35
N TYR A 109 2.96 21.80 7.82
CA TYR A 109 2.60 20.66 7.00
C TYR A 109 1.60 21.03 5.91
N ALA A 110 0.66 21.94 6.20
CA ALA A 110 -0.31 22.41 5.24
C ALA A 110 0.34 23.23 4.12
N GLU A 111 1.31 24.10 4.46
CA GLU A 111 2.06 24.90 3.47
C GLU A 111 2.82 24.01 2.49
N THR A 112 3.58 23.03 3.01
CA THR A 112 4.30 22.04 2.20
C THR A 112 3.36 21.28 1.27
N PHE A 113 2.14 20.98 1.72
CA PHE A 113 1.15 20.27 0.92
C PHE A 113 0.56 21.14 -0.19
N GLN A 114 0.29 22.41 0.09
CA GLN A 114 -0.20 23.37 -0.91
C GLN A 114 0.82 23.62 -2.02
N GLU A 115 2.11 23.65 -1.68
CA GLU A 115 3.19 23.72 -2.67
C GLU A 115 3.25 22.48 -3.56
N ARG A 116 3.07 21.29 -2.98
CA ARG A 116 2.92 20.04 -3.74
C ARG A 116 1.70 20.04 -4.64
N GLU A 117 0.57 20.58 -4.19
CA GLU A 117 -0.68 20.62 -4.96
C GLU A 117 -0.58 21.58 -6.17
N LYS A 118 0.28 22.61 -6.08
CA LYS A 118 0.63 23.47 -7.21
C LYS A 118 1.45 22.74 -8.28
N MET A 119 2.17 21.67 -7.94
CA MET A 119 2.78 20.79 -8.93
C MET A 119 1.69 19.88 -9.52
N ARG A 120 1.37 20.12 -10.80
CA ARG A 120 0.18 19.69 -11.56
C ARG A 120 0.00 18.18 -11.77
N TRP A 121 0.50 17.30 -10.90
CA TRP A 121 0.31 15.87 -11.09
C TRP A 121 -1.09 15.45 -10.60
N PRO A 122 -1.99 14.97 -11.49
CA PRO A 122 -3.38 14.70 -11.13
C PRO A 122 -3.57 13.45 -10.27
N PHE A 123 -2.54 12.61 -10.18
CA PHE A 123 -2.59 11.35 -9.43
C PHE A 123 -1.75 11.43 -8.15
N SER A 124 -2.40 11.28 -7.00
CA SER A 124 -1.68 11.06 -5.74
C SER A 124 -0.89 9.75 -5.84
N ASN A 125 0.41 9.79 -5.56
CA ASN A 125 1.29 8.60 -5.54
C ASN A 125 0.69 7.47 -4.70
N ARG A 126 0.01 7.79 -3.59
CA ARG A 126 -0.70 6.80 -2.77
C ARG A 126 -1.82 6.10 -3.55
N THR A 127 -2.56 6.83 -4.38
CA THR A 127 -3.62 6.26 -5.22
C THR A 127 -3.05 5.35 -6.32
N LEU A 128 -1.95 5.75 -6.94
CA LEU A 128 -1.22 4.92 -7.91
C LEU A 128 -0.77 3.61 -7.26
N LEU A 129 -0.09 3.69 -6.12
CA LEU A 129 0.43 2.53 -5.40
C LEU A 129 -0.68 1.60 -4.90
N THR A 130 -1.79 2.14 -4.39
CA THR A 130 -2.90 1.32 -3.85
C THR A 130 -3.71 0.61 -4.93
N TYR A 131 -3.92 1.21 -6.11
CA TYR A 131 -4.83 0.64 -7.11
C TYR A 131 -4.15 0.18 -8.39
N VAL A 132 -3.18 0.93 -8.91
CA VAL A 132 -2.58 0.60 -10.21
C VAL A 132 -1.71 -0.64 -10.10
N ILE A 133 -0.86 -0.73 -9.07
CA ILE A 133 0.00 -1.89 -8.88
C ILE A 133 -0.82 -3.18 -8.72
N PRO A 134 -1.81 -3.29 -7.80
CA PRO A 134 -2.59 -4.51 -7.70
C PRO A 134 -3.43 -4.81 -8.94
N SER A 135 -3.93 -3.78 -9.64
CA SER A 135 -4.68 -3.98 -10.89
C SER A 135 -3.82 -4.62 -11.98
N LEU A 136 -2.55 -4.23 -12.10
CA LEU A 136 -1.62 -4.85 -13.03
C LEU A 136 -1.41 -6.33 -12.71
N PHE A 137 -1.24 -6.67 -11.43
CA PHE A 137 -1.12 -8.07 -11.01
C PHE A 137 -2.39 -8.88 -11.28
N ILE A 138 -3.58 -8.33 -11.02
CA ILE A 138 -4.85 -8.97 -11.36
C ILE A 138 -4.92 -9.26 -12.87
N ILE A 139 -4.57 -8.28 -13.71
CA ILE A 139 -4.55 -8.46 -15.17
C ILE A 139 -3.60 -9.58 -15.56
N ILE A 140 -2.38 -9.59 -15.02
CA ILE A 140 -1.40 -10.64 -15.30
C ILE A 140 -1.95 -12.02 -14.90
N TRP A 141 -2.51 -12.15 -13.70
CA TRP A 141 -3.08 -13.41 -13.23
C TRP A 141 -4.24 -13.88 -14.11
N ILE A 142 -5.11 -12.98 -14.56
CA ILE A 142 -6.21 -13.29 -15.47
C ILE A 142 -5.67 -13.76 -16.83
N VAL A 143 -4.73 -13.04 -17.42
CA VAL A 143 -4.11 -13.42 -18.70
C VAL A 143 -3.47 -14.80 -18.60
N LEU A 144 -2.78 -15.06 -17.49
CA LEU A 144 -2.12 -16.33 -17.24
C LEU A 144 -3.12 -17.51 -17.15
N GLN A 145 -4.34 -17.29 -16.68
CA GLN A 145 -5.41 -18.32 -16.72
C GLN A 145 -5.85 -18.66 -18.15
N PHE A 146 -5.77 -17.72 -19.09
CA PHE A 146 -6.11 -17.98 -20.50
C PHE A 146 -4.96 -18.63 -21.27
N VAL A 147 -3.71 -18.39 -20.84
CA VAL A 147 -2.51 -18.94 -21.48
C VAL A 147 -2.25 -20.40 -21.06
N ILE A 148 -2.66 -20.80 -19.84
CA ILE A 148 -2.44 -22.14 -19.26
C ILE A 148 -3.67 -23.04 -19.36
#